data_AF-A0A6V8PEC0-F1
#
_entry.id   AF-A0A6V8PEC0-F1
#
_cell.length_a   1.000
_cell.length_b   1.000
_cell.length_c   1.000
_cell.angle_alpha   90.00
_cell.angle_beta   90.00
_cell.angle_gamma   90.00
#
_symmetry.space_group_name_H-M   'P 1'
#
loop_
_entity.id
_entity.type
_entity.pdbx_description
1 polymer ?
#
loop_
_entity_poly.entity_id
_entity_poly.type
_entity_poly.pdbx_seq_one_letter_code
_entity_poly.pdbx_strand_id
1 'polypeptide(L)' 'MKRQVCIGLSEELKKRIEIKAKRSHRNFTNQVEDYLQIALIAEDNPDVPFEFIRDTLVSP' A
#
# COMPACT_ATOMS: atom_id res chain seq x y z
N MET A 1 11.96 -14.49 -3.14
CA MET A 1 11.43 -15.23 -1.98
C MET A 1 10.78 -14.22 -1.05
N LYS A 2 9.45 -14.30 -0.80
CA LYS A 2 8.80 -13.45 0.21
C LYS A 2 9.11 -13.99 1.62
N ARG A 3 9.45 -13.12 2.57
CA ARG A 3 9.69 -13.46 3.98
C ARG A 3 8.60 -12.83 4.84
N GLN A 4 8.15 -13.55 5.86
CA GLN A 4 7.16 -13.05 6.80
C GLN A 4 7.83 -12.09 7.78
N VAL A 5 7.21 -10.94 8.01
CA VAL A 5 7.65 -9.91 8.95
C VAL A 5 6.45 -9.52 9.81
N CYS A 6 6.65 -9.41 11.13
CA CYS A 6 5.64 -8.88 12.04
C CYS A 6 5.83 -7.37 12.19
N ILE A 7 4.76 -6.61 11.95
CA ILE A 7 4.74 -5.15 12.07
C ILE A 7 3.57 -4.78 12.98
N GLY A 8 3.83 -3.91 13.96
CA GLY A 8 2.77 -3.34 14.80
C GLY A 8 2.02 -2.24 14.05
N LEU A 9 0.69 -2.30 14.05
CA LEU A 9 -0.19 -1.28 13.47
C LEU A 9 -1.22 -0.85 14.51
N SER A 10 -1.62 0.41 14.48
CA SER A 10 -2.79 0.84 15.25
C SER A 10 -4.05 0.15 14.71
N GLU A 11 -5.02 -0.13 15.58
CA GLU A 11 -6.29 -0.74 15.19
C GLU A 11 -7.04 0.12 14.15
N GLU A 12 -6.94 1.44 14.26
CA GLU A 12 -7.52 2.35 13.28
C GLU A 12 -6.91 2.16 11.88
N LEU A 13 -5.58 2.12 11.79
CA LEU A 13 -4.89 1.96 10.52
C LEU A 13 -5.19 0.58 9.90
N LYS A 14 -5.17 -0.47 10.72
CA LYS A 14 -5.56 -1.82 10.30
C LYS A 14 -6.96 -1.82 9.71
N LYS A 15 -7.95 -1.23 10.41
CA LYS A 15 -9.35 -1.17 9.94
C LYS A 15 -9.48 -0.38 8.62
N ARG A 16 -8.77 0.74 8.48
CA ARG A 16 -8.76 1.53 7.23
C ARG A 16 -8.21 0.71 6.05
N ILE A 17 -7.12 -0.01 6.25
CA ILE A 17 -6.49 -0.84 5.21
C ILE A 17 -7.40 -2.03 4.86
N GLU A 18 -8.01 -2.69 5.84
CA GLU A 18 -8.97 -3.79 5.60
C GLU A 18 -10.17 -3.34 4.76
N ILE A 19 -10.74 -2.17 5.03
CA ILE A 19 -11.86 -1.62 4.25
C ILE A 19 -11.43 -1.38 2.81
N LYS A 20 -10.26 -0.79 2.59
CA LYS A 20 -9.74 -0.53 1.24
C LYS A 20 -9.42 -1.82 0.48
N ALA A 21 -8.75 -2.78 1.12
CA ALA A 21 -8.45 -4.07 0.52
C ALA A 21 -9.74 -4.78 0.07
N LYS A 22 -10.77 -4.80 0.92
CA LYS A 22 -12.10 -5.37 0.59
C LYS A 22 -12.74 -4.68 -0.61
N ARG A 23 -12.71 -3.34 -0.68
CA ARG A 23 -13.26 -2.57 -1.81
C ARG A 23 -12.53 -2.82 -3.12
N SER A 24 -11.22 -3.07 -3.05
CA SER A 24 -10.38 -3.34 -4.21
C SER A 24 -10.28 -4.83 -4.55
N HIS A 25 -11.06 -5.71 -3.91
CA HIS A 25 -10.97 -7.17 -4.04
C HIS A 25 -9.55 -7.73 -3.84
N ARG A 26 -8.73 -7.06 -3.02
CA ARG A 26 -7.36 -7.45 -2.66
C ARG A 26 -7.31 -8.01 -1.24
N ASN A 27 -6.27 -8.78 -0.93
CA ASN A 27 -6.00 -9.18 0.45
C ASN A 27 -5.26 -8.06 1.21
N PHE A 28 -5.34 -8.10 2.55
CA PHE A 28 -4.75 -7.09 3.43
C PHE A 28 -3.23 -6.94 3.20
N THR A 29 -2.51 -8.04 3.12
CA THR A 29 -1.04 -8.03 2.97
C THR A 29 -0.60 -7.35 1.68
N ASN A 30 -1.23 -7.68 0.56
CA ASN A 30 -0.95 -7.04 -0.72
C ASN A 30 -1.25 -5.54 -0.65
N GLN A 31 -2.36 -5.16 -0.01
CA GLN A 31 -2.71 -3.75 0.15
C GLN A 31 -1.68 -2.98 1.01
N VAL A 32 -1.11 -3.62 2.04
CA VAL A 32 -0.01 -3.05 2.84
C VAL A 32 1.25 -2.91 1.99
N GLU A 33 1.61 -3.94 1.24
CA GLU A 33 2.79 -3.94 0.36
C GLU A 33 2.69 -2.82 -0.69
N ASP A 34 1.52 -2.63 -1.30
CA ASP A 34 1.25 -1.56 -2.25
C ASP A 34 1.46 -0.17 -1.61
N TYR A 35 0.96 0.04 -0.39
CA TYR A 35 1.15 1.32 0.30
C TYR A 35 2.62 1.59 0.64
N LEU A 36 3.36 0.56 1.03
CA LEU A 36 4.79 0.70 1.29
C LEU A 36 5.55 1.04 0.01
N GLN A 37 5.21 0.40 -1.12
CA GLN A 37 5.83 0.73 -2.42
C GLN A 37 5.54 2.18 -2.83
N ILE A 38 4.28 2.63 -2.69
CA ILE A 38 3.93 4.02 -3.01
C ILE A 38 4.70 4.99 -2.10
N ALA A 39 4.80 4.70 -0.81
CA ALA A 39 5.52 5.55 0.14
C ALA A 39 7.01 5.69 -0.24
N LEU A 40 7.67 4.59 -0.60
CA LEU A 40 9.08 4.60 -1.03
C LEU A 40 9.27 5.43 -2.30
N ILE A 41 8.41 5.24 -3.31
CA ILE A 41 8.50 6.01 -4.56
C ILE A 41 8.24 7.49 -4.32
N ALA A 42 7.28 7.84 -3.45
CA ALA A 42 6.99 9.23 -3.11
C ALA A 42 8.13 9.89 -2.32
N GLU A 43 8.86 9.13 -1.50
CA GLU A 43 10.06 9.60 -0.81
C GLU A 43 11.21 9.85 -1.80
N ASP A 44 11.40 8.95 -2.76
CA ASP A 44 12.42 9.08 -3.81
C ASP A 44 12.09 10.17 -4.84
N ASN A 45 10.80 10.47 -5.05
CA ASN A 45 10.28 11.39 -6.08
C ASN A 45 9.24 12.35 -5.48
N PRO A 46 9.66 13.33 -4.64
CA PRO A 46 8.75 14.17 -3.86
C PRO A 46 7.87 15.10 -4.70
N ASP A 47 8.24 15.35 -5.95
CA ASP A 47 7.53 16.15 -6.94
C ASP A 47 6.47 15.36 -7.72
N VAL A 48 6.49 14.03 -7.65
CA VAL A 48 5.55 13.18 -8.37
C VAL A 48 4.24 13.03 -7.58
N PRO A 49 3.08 13.37 -8.17
CA PRO A 49 1.81 13.22 -7.50
C PRO A 49 1.49 11.76 -7.14
N PHE A 50 0.90 11.56 -5.96
CA PHE A 50 0.45 10.24 -5.50
C PHE A 50 -0.41 9.48 -6.52
N GLU A 51 -1.32 10.19 -7.20
CA GLU A 51 -2.20 9.56 -8.19
C GLU A 51 -1.42 8.96 -9.35
N PHE A 52 -0.36 9.65 -9.81
CA PHE A 52 0.52 9.15 -10.87
C PHE A 52 1.26 7.87 -10.43
N ILE A 53 1.82 7.87 -9.21
CA ILE A 53 2.52 6.71 -8.64
C ILE A 53 1.56 5.52 -8.50
N ARG A 54 0.38 5.76 -7.93
CA ARG A 54 -0.65 4.73 -7.76
C ARG A 54 -1.06 4.13 -9.10
N ASP A 55 -1.34 4.96 -10.10
CA ASP A 55 -1.86 4.49 -11.38
C ASP A 55 -0.78 3.73 -12.17
N THR A 56 0.50 4.09 -12.00
CA THR A 56 1.65 3.36 -12.56
C THR A 56 1.81 1.97 -11.94
N LEU A 57 1.66 1.86 -10.61
CA LEU A 57 1.77 0.57 -9.89
C LEU A 57 0.52 -0.32 -10.03
N VAL A 58 -0.64 0.27 -10.35
CA VAL A 58 -1.93 -0.43 -10.45
C VAL A 58 -2.24 -0.88 -11.88
N SER A 59 -1.34 -0.65 -12.85
CA SER A 59 -1.46 -1.21 -14.20
C SER A 59 -1.40 -2.75 -14.17
N PRO A 60 -2.32 -3.45 -14.86
CA PRO A 60 -2.51 -4.91 -14.76
C PRO A 60 -1.32 -5.76 -15.22
#